data_AF-A0A5K1ER86-F1
#
_entry.id   AF-A0A5K1ER86-F1
#
_cell.length_a   1.000
_cell.length_b   1.000
_cell.length_c   1.000
_cell.angle_alpha   90.00
_cell.angle_beta   90.00
_cell.angle_gamma   90.00
#
_symmetry.space_group_name_H-M   'P 1'
#
loop_
_entity.id
_entity.type
_entity.pdbx_description
1 polymer ?
#
loop_
_entity_poly.entity_id
_entity_poly.type
_entity_poly.pdbx_seq_one_letter_code
_entity_poly.pdbx_strand_id
1 'polypeptide(L)' 'VQKKKIWEYVQPHLKTTSSCEAVLGGYPMRTSAGIIVCKSLKDANIA' A
#
# COMPACT_ATOMS: atom_id res chain seq x y z
N VAL A 1 -20.79 9.26 -18.25
CA VAL A 1 -19.70 9.76 -17.38
C VAL A 1 -18.75 8.59 -17.10
N GLN A 2 -17.54 8.62 -17.67
CA GLN A 2 -16.56 7.55 -17.47
C GLN A 2 -15.93 7.71 -16.07
N LYS A 3 -16.11 6.71 -15.19
CA LYS A 3 -15.50 6.74 -13.85
C LYS A 3 -13.99 6.79 -14.01
N LYS A 4 -13.34 7.77 -13.39
CA LYS A 4 -11.87 7.87 -13.36
C LYS A 4 -11.36 6.60 -12.67
N LYS A 5 -10.65 5.74 -13.39
CA LYS A 5 -10.07 4.47 -12.90
C LYS A 5 -8.90 4.72 -11.93
N ILE A 6 -9.11 5.57 -10.93
CA ILE A 6 -8.06 6.09 -10.04
C ILE A 6 -7.37 4.93 -9.31
N TRP A 7 -8.12 3.91 -8.90
CA TRP A 7 -7.56 2.73 -8.25
C TRP A 7 -6.53 2.01 -9.12
N GLU A 8 -6.83 1.75 -10.39
CA GLU A 8 -5.92 1.08 -11.33
C GLU A 8 -4.60 1.84 -11.53
N TYR A 9 -4.62 3.17 -11.38
CA TYR A 9 -3.40 3.99 -11.43
C TYR A 9 -2.63 3.98 -10.10
N VAL A 10 -3.30 3.78 -8.96
CA VAL A 10 -2.70 3.85 -7.63
C VAL A 10 -2.19 2.48 -7.16
N GLN A 11 -2.89 1.40 -7.49
CA GLN A 11 -2.60 0.03 -7.06
C GLN A 11 -1.17 -0.45 -7.37
N PRO A 12 -0.54 -0.12 -8.52
CA PRO A 12 0.86 -0.49 -8.79
C PRO A 12 1.87 0.12 -7.82
N HIS A 13 1.49 1.19 -7.13
CA HIS A 13 2.36 1.88 -6.17
C HIS A 13 2.14 1.43 -4.72
N LEU A 14 1.09 0.64 -4.46
CA LEU A 14 0.77 0.09 -3.15
C LEU A 14 1.45 -1.27 -2.97
N LYS A 15 2.40 -1.34 -2.04
CA LYS A 15 3.13 -2.57 -1.73
C LYS A 15 3.55 -2.62 -0.28
N THR A 16 3.95 -3.79 0.20
CA THR A 16 4.63 -3.93 1.48
C THR A 16 6.15 -3.84 1.32
N THR A 17 6.83 -3.46 2.39
CA THR A 17 8.30 -3.46 2.48
C THR A 17 8.81 -4.78 3.05
N SER A 18 10.14 -4.94 3.12
CA SER A 18 10.80 -6.06 3.79
C SER A 18 10.50 -6.16 5.30
N SER A 19 10.05 -5.07 5.92
CA SER A 19 9.57 -5.00 7.30
C SER A 19 8.07 -5.28 7.44
N CYS A 20 7.40 -5.75 6.38
CA CYS A 20 5.96 -5.96 6.32
C CYS A 20 5.11 -4.67 6.42
N GLU A 21 5.71 -3.48 6.26
CA GLU A 21 5.01 -2.20 6.33
C GLU A 21 4.35 -1.86 5.00
N ALA A 22 3.08 -1.44 5.02
CA ALA A 22 2.38 -0.99 3.82
C ALA A 22 2.86 0.41 3.41
N VAL A 23 3.25 0.57 2.14
CA VAL A 23 3.73 1.84 1.56
C VAL A 23 2.99 2.16 0.27
N LEU A 24 2.76 3.45 0.03
CA LEU A 24 2.35 4.01 -1.25
C LEU A 24 3.53 4.77 -1.86
N GLY A 25 4.12 4.27 -2.94
CA GLY A 25 5.24 4.94 -3.61
C GLY A 25 6.45 5.22 -2.72
N GLY A 26 6.63 4.44 -1.65
CA GLY A 26 7.70 4.62 -0.66
C GLY A 26 7.28 5.37 0.62
N TYR A 27 6.06 5.91 0.68
CA TYR A 27 5.54 6.55 1.89
C TYR A 27 4.78 5.53 2.76
N PRO A 28 5.16 5.32 4.03
CA PRO A 28 4.44 4.42 4.93
C PRO A 28 3.01 4.87 5.17
N MET A 29 2.08 3.93 5.06
CA MET A 29 0.70 4.16 5.44
C MET A 29 0.60 4.15 6.96
N ARG A 30 -0.08 5.15 7.53
CA ARG A 30 -0.23 5.30 8.98
C ARG A 30 -1.65 5.62 9.37
N THR A 31 -2.01 5.17 10.56
CA THR A 31 -3.23 5.56 11.28
C THR A 31 -2.84 6.28 12.56
N SER A 32 -3.82 6.75 13.34
CA SER A 32 -3.57 7.29 14.68
C SER A 32 -2.93 6.25 15.63
N ALA A 33 -3.09 4.95 15.34
CA ALA A 33 -2.50 3.86 16.10
C ALA A 33 -1.10 3.44 15.60
N GLY A 34 -0.56 4.08 14.55
CA GLY A 34 0.78 3.78 14.02
C GLY A 34 0.81 3.30 12.56
N ILE A 35 1.93 2.71 12.15
CA ILE A 35 2.18 2.21 10.79
C ILE A 35 1.33 0.97 10.50
N ILE A 36 0.77 0.90 9.30
CA ILE A 36 0.03 -0.27 8.84
C ILE A 36 1.05 -1.35 8.46
N VAL A 37 0.93 -2.51 9.11
CA VAL A 37 1.77 -3.67 8.86
C VAL A 37 0.94 -4.90 8.53
N CYS A 38 1.52 -5.83 7.78
CA CYS A 38 0.95 -7.15 7.56
C CYS A 38 1.71 -8.21 8.37
N LYS A 39 1.12 -9.40 8.53
CA LYS A 39 1.66 -10.43 9.41
C LYS A 39 2.98 -11.06 8.90
N SER A 40 3.09 -11.26 7.58
CA SER A 40 4.20 -12.02 6.99
C SER A 40 4.55 -11.70 5.54
N LEU A 41 3.73 -10.90 4.85
CA LEU A 41 3.91 -10.63 3.42
C LEU A 41 4.92 -9.50 3.21
N LYS A 42 6.15 -9.88 2.89
CA LYS A 42 7.24 -8.95 2.58
C LYS A 42 7.28 -8.69 1.08
N ASP A 43 7.54 -7.44 0.70
CA ASP A 43 7.71 -7.02 -0.69
C ASP A 43 6.55 -7.45 -1.62
N ALA A 44 5.34 -7.51 -1.05
CA ALA A 44 4.13 -7.98 -1.72
C ALA A 44 3.26 -6.83 -2.21
N ASN A 45 2.53 -7.04 -3.30
CA ASN A 45 1.60 -6.04 -3.82
C ASN A 45 0.33 -5.99 -2.96
N ILE A 46 -0.26 -4.79 -2.82
CA ILE A 46 -1.54 -4.58 -2.16
C ILE A 46 -2.57 -4.33 -3.26
N ALA A 47 -3.54 -5.25 -3.39
CA ALA A 47 -4.59 -5.23 -4.42
C ALA A 47 -5.98 -5.02 -3.80
#